data_AF-X0TTD3-F1
#
_entry.id   AF-X0TTD3-F1
#
_cell.length_a   1.000
_cell.length_b   1.000
_cell.length_c   1.000
_cell.angle_alpha   90.00
_cell.angle_beta   90.00
_cell.angle_gamma   90.00
#
_symmetry.space_group_name_H-M   'P 1'
#
loop_
_entity.id
_entity.type
_entity.pdbx_description
1 polymer ?
#
loop_
_entity_poly.entity_id
_entity_poly.type
_entity_poly.pdbx_seq_one_letter_code
_entity_poly.pdbx_strand_id
1 'polypeptide(L)'
;MKLERLFIFFIILLFVGAILIINRFTSITERKTKVYIQGAFYIDRNDIYKIVDDEMIEKMLRDVDPDILIVQEPVTFSDNLFEEFESEISPSEKDSIINIYFKKIEDINSKLGFDIILLNVWDLESIQARKNFYRKNRGDPNFKQKVDLYNKLNQTITTKIEELNLKKDIFTVNSSLFDNLKEIEGNYFSSVFGEELGLGDYKYMNKKYTDKILEIINEDKKRKTLIIYDSNQKYELIKRLTSSPDINVIRVMSGE
;
A
#
# COMPACT_ATOMS: atom_id res chain seq x y z
N MET A 1 6.47 49.32 49.63
CA MET A 1 7.22 49.49 48.36
C MET A 1 8.29 48.43 48.04
N LYS A 2 9.24 48.05 48.92
CA LYS A 2 10.24 47.00 48.55
C LYS A 2 9.65 45.58 48.51
N LEU A 3 8.72 45.26 49.40
CA LEU A 3 8.11 43.92 49.51
C LEU A 3 7.13 43.61 48.35
N GLU A 4 6.33 44.59 47.94
CA GLU A 4 5.38 44.45 46.82
C GLU A 4 6.09 44.20 45.49
N ARG A 5 7.22 44.88 45.25
CA ARG A 5 8.03 44.66 44.04
C ARG A 5 8.67 43.28 44.02
N LEU A 6 9.08 42.76 45.18
CA LEU A 6 9.61 41.41 45.33
C LEU A 6 8.53 40.35 45.03
N PHE A 7 7.32 40.59 45.50
CA PHE A 7 6.18 39.71 45.27
C PHE A 7 5.75 39.66 43.80
N ILE A 8 5.68 40.82 43.13
CA ILE A 8 5.40 40.90 41.69
C ILE A 8 6.48 40.18 40.89
N PHE A 9 7.76 40.37 41.25
CA PHE A 9 8.86 39.68 40.59
C PHE A 9 8.76 38.14 40.74
N PHE A 10 8.39 37.66 41.93
CA PHE A 10 8.21 36.23 42.18
C PHE A 10 7.05 35.63 41.37
N ILE A 11 5.94 36.36 41.23
CA ILE A 11 4.80 35.94 40.39
C ILE A 11 5.21 35.85 38.92
N ILE A 12 5.95 36.83 38.41
CA ILE A 12 6.44 36.82 37.03
C ILE A 12 7.37 35.62 36.81
N LEU A 13 8.25 35.31 37.76
CA LEU A 13 9.18 34.19 37.68
C LEU A 13 8.47 32.83 37.67
N LEU A 14 7.42 32.68 38.48
CA LEU A 14 6.53 31.52 38.45
C LEU A 14 5.79 31.39 37.11
N PHE A 15 5.29 32.50 36.56
CA PHE A 15 4.57 32.50 35.29
C PHE A 15 5.47 32.14 34.10
N VAL A 16 6.67 32.71 34.05
CA VAL A 16 7.69 32.38 33.03
C VAL A 16 8.14 30.92 33.18
N GLY A 17 8.34 30.44 34.41
CA GLY A 17 8.66 29.04 34.68
C GLY A 17 7.55 28.09 34.22
N ALA A 18 6.29 28.42 34.48
CA ALA A 18 5.14 27.65 34.03
C ALA A 18 5.02 27.63 32.51
N ILE A 19 5.21 28.76 31.82
CA ILE A 19 5.21 28.83 30.35
C ILE A 19 6.34 27.99 29.76
N LEU A 20 7.54 28.03 30.33
CA LEU A 20 8.67 27.22 29.87
C LEU A 20 8.41 25.72 30.08
N ILE A 21 7.80 25.32 31.20
CA ILE A 21 7.43 23.93 31.48
C ILE A 21 6.33 23.48 30.52
N ILE A 22 5.26 24.27 30.35
CA ILE A 22 4.17 23.98 29.41
C ILE A 22 4.72 23.85 27.99
N ASN A 23 5.58 24.77 27.54
CA ASN A 23 6.22 24.68 26.23
C ASN A 23 7.08 23.42 26.05
N ARG A 24 7.76 22.99 27.12
CA ARG A 24 8.55 21.75 27.12
C ARG A 24 7.67 20.49 27.09
N PHE A 25 6.47 20.54 27.65
CA PHE A 25 5.49 19.46 27.60
C PHE A 25 4.67 19.49 26.29
N THR A 26 4.42 20.65 25.69
CA THR A 26 3.72 20.77 24.39
C THR A 26 4.65 20.52 23.20
N SER A 27 5.97 20.50 23.40
CA SER A 27 6.94 20.10 22.38
C SER A 27 7.28 18.61 22.42
N ILE A 28 6.48 17.77 23.11
CA ILE A 28 6.47 16.34 22.83
C ILE A 28 5.86 16.21 21.43
N THR A 29 6.69 16.38 20.40
CA THR A 29 6.35 15.93 19.05
C THR A 29 5.99 14.46 19.19
N GLU A 30 4.71 14.11 19.01
CA GLU A 30 4.29 12.72 18.96
C GLU A 30 5.22 12.00 17.96
N ARG A 31 5.82 10.89 18.40
CA ARG A 31 6.67 10.08 17.52
C ARG A 31 5.82 9.70 16.31
N LYS A 32 6.28 10.04 15.11
CA LYS A 32 5.62 9.64 13.86
C LYS A 32 5.51 8.13 13.78
N THR A 33 4.37 7.62 13.35
CA THR A 33 4.17 6.19 13.07
C THR A 33 5.07 5.78 11.93
N LYS A 34 5.96 4.81 12.16
CA LYS A 34 6.82 4.24 11.11
C LYS A 34 6.03 3.22 10.32
N VAL A 35 5.70 3.56 9.08
CA VAL A 35 4.96 2.69 8.17
C VAL A 35 5.90 2.19 7.09
N TYR A 36 6.17 0.90 7.08
CA TYR A 36 6.96 0.26 6.04
C TYR A 36 6.04 -0.36 4.99
N ILE A 37 6.25 0.00 3.73
CA ILE A 37 5.39 -0.43 2.61
C ILE A 37 6.19 -1.31 1.67
N GLN A 38 5.63 -2.49 1.40
CA GLN A 38 6.20 -3.50 0.54
C GLN A 38 5.21 -3.93 -0.54
N GLY A 39 5.64 -3.84 -1.80
CA GLY A 39 4.93 -4.41 -2.94
C GLY A 39 4.93 -5.94 -2.92
N ALA A 40 4.12 -6.54 -3.79
CA ALA A 40 3.96 -7.98 -3.83
C ALA A 40 5.32 -8.69 -4.04
N PHE A 41 5.51 -9.81 -3.36
CA PHE A 41 6.61 -10.71 -3.69
C PHE A 41 6.32 -11.31 -5.07
N TYR A 42 7.27 -11.21 -6.00
CA TYR A 42 7.12 -11.90 -7.27
C TYR A 42 7.24 -13.41 -7.00
N ILE A 43 6.13 -14.13 -7.16
CA ILE A 43 6.12 -15.60 -7.06
C ILE A 43 6.04 -16.11 -8.49
N ASP A 44 7.16 -16.61 -9.00
CA ASP A 44 7.17 -17.28 -10.30
C ASP A 44 6.33 -18.57 -10.18
N ARG A 45 5.28 -18.70 -11.02
CA ARG A 45 4.42 -19.90 -11.07
C ARG A 45 5.23 -21.17 -11.35
N ASN A 46 6.40 -21.06 -11.99
CA ASN A 46 7.28 -22.18 -12.30
C ASN A 46 8.42 -22.36 -11.30
N ASP A 47 8.68 -21.37 -10.43
CA ASP A 47 9.85 -21.33 -9.56
C ASP A 47 9.45 -20.77 -8.19
N ILE A 48 8.51 -21.50 -7.56
CA ILE A 48 7.82 -21.24 -6.28
C ILE A 48 8.80 -20.98 -5.10
N TYR A 49 10.11 -21.15 -5.33
CA TYR A 49 11.17 -21.12 -4.33
C TYR A 49 12.13 -19.92 -4.42
N LYS A 50 12.04 -19.05 -5.45
CA LYS A 50 12.76 -17.77 -5.43
C LYS A 50 11.97 -16.70 -4.65
N ILE A 51 11.53 -17.09 -3.47
CA ILE A 51 11.12 -16.15 -2.45
C ILE A 51 12.44 -15.65 -1.87
N VAL A 52 12.66 -14.35 -2.01
CA VAL A 52 13.76 -13.59 -1.41
C VAL A 52 14.12 -14.16 -0.04
N ASP A 53 15.42 -14.34 0.19
CA ASP A 53 16.00 -14.91 1.41
C ASP A 53 15.25 -14.42 2.67
N ASP A 54 14.54 -15.34 3.33
CA ASP A 54 13.72 -15.03 4.52
C ASP A 54 14.59 -14.36 5.60
N GLU A 55 15.90 -14.65 5.64
CA GLU A 55 16.86 -13.99 6.54
C GLU A 55 17.08 -12.52 6.19
N MET A 56 17.12 -12.17 4.90
CA MET A 56 17.27 -10.79 4.45
C MET A 56 16.05 -9.94 4.80
N ILE A 57 14.84 -10.49 4.60
CA ILE A 57 13.59 -9.82 4.97
C ILE A 57 13.50 -9.67 6.48
N GLU A 58 13.77 -10.74 7.23
CA GLU A 58 13.74 -10.71 8.69
C GLU A 58 14.74 -9.68 9.24
N LYS A 59 15.97 -9.66 8.71
CA LYS A 59 16.99 -8.67 9.06
C LYS A 59 16.52 -7.25 8.76
N MET A 60 16.01 -7.00 7.55
CA MET A 60 15.52 -5.68 7.15
C MET A 60 14.36 -5.21 8.05
N LEU A 61 13.40 -6.08 8.38
CA LEU A 61 12.29 -5.74 9.26
C LEU A 61 12.75 -5.47 10.70
N ARG A 62 13.77 -6.19 11.17
CA ARG A 62 14.41 -5.92 12.48
C ARG A 62 15.17 -4.59 12.50
N ASP A 63 15.89 -4.28 11.43
CA ASP A 63 16.68 -3.04 11.32
C ASP A 63 15.79 -1.80 11.20
N VAL A 64 14.69 -1.90 10.43
CA VAL A 64 13.72 -0.82 10.26
C VAL A 64 12.87 -0.61 11.51
N ASP A 65 12.51 -1.71 12.18
CA ASP A 65 11.59 -1.76 13.32
C ASP A 65 10.30 -0.94 13.07
N PRO A 66 9.48 -1.34 12.07
CA PRO A 66 8.29 -0.58 11.73
C PRO A 66 7.18 -0.80 12.77
N ASP A 67 6.39 0.26 12.98
CA ASP A 67 5.15 0.18 13.78
C ASP A 67 4.07 -0.50 12.94
N ILE A 68 4.05 -0.26 11.63
CA ILE A 68 3.09 -0.86 10.71
C ILE A 68 3.83 -1.36 9.47
N LEU A 69 3.63 -2.63 9.14
CA LEU A 69 4.09 -3.27 7.92
C LEU A 69 2.89 -3.39 6.98
N ILE A 70 2.95 -2.82 5.78
CA ILE A 70 1.91 -2.97 4.77
C ILE A 70 2.48 -3.78 3.61
N VAL A 71 1.86 -4.90 3.29
CA VAL A 71 2.30 -5.77 2.20
C VAL A 71 1.17 -6.00 1.20
N GLN A 72 1.48 -5.83 -0.07
CA GLN A 72 0.55 -6.15 -1.14
C GLN A 72 0.45 -7.68 -1.31
N GLU A 73 -0.78 -8.19 -1.43
CA GLU A 73 -1.06 -9.59 -1.72
C GLU A 73 -0.43 -9.99 -3.07
N PRO A 74 0.19 -11.18 -3.18
CA PRO A 74 0.66 -11.68 -4.47
C PRO A 74 -0.55 -11.98 -5.36
N VAL A 75 -0.72 -11.18 -6.41
CA VAL A 75 -1.74 -11.40 -7.43
C VAL A 75 -1.15 -12.30 -8.50
N THR A 76 -1.76 -13.45 -8.77
CA THR A 76 -1.49 -14.14 -10.03
C THR A 76 -2.42 -13.57 -11.08
N PHE A 77 -1.89 -12.64 -11.87
CA PHE A 77 -2.66 -12.07 -12.96
C PHE A 77 -3.04 -13.16 -13.97
N SER A 78 -4.24 -13.05 -14.52
CA SER A 78 -4.45 -13.51 -15.88
C SER A 78 -3.64 -12.63 -16.83
N ASP A 79 -3.09 -13.20 -17.90
CA ASP A 79 -2.49 -12.41 -18.99
C ASP A 79 -3.52 -11.46 -19.64
N ASN A 80 -4.81 -11.62 -19.31
CA ASN A 80 -5.92 -10.82 -19.79
C ASN A 80 -6.82 -10.35 -18.64
N LEU A 81 -6.71 -9.07 -18.28
CA LEU A 81 -7.53 -8.41 -17.25
C LEU A 81 -9.04 -8.60 -17.48
N PHE A 82 -9.49 -8.65 -18.74
CA PHE A 82 -10.91 -8.77 -19.04
C PHE A 82 -11.45 -10.21 -18.89
N GLU A 83 -10.58 -11.22 -18.89
CA GLU A 83 -10.98 -12.59 -18.49
C GLU A 83 -11.29 -12.67 -16.99
N GLU A 84 -10.63 -11.86 -16.16
CA GLU A 84 -10.94 -11.78 -14.72
C GLU A 84 -12.33 -11.21 -14.46
N PHE A 85 -12.82 -10.34 -15.35
CA PHE A 85 -14.19 -9.82 -15.26
C PHE A 85 -15.26 -10.89 -15.54
N GLU A 86 -14.89 -12.03 -16.13
CA GLU A 86 -15.79 -13.17 -16.33
C GLU A 86 -15.77 -14.16 -15.16
N SER A 87 -14.72 -14.15 -14.33
CA SER A 87 -14.53 -15.11 -13.22
C SER A 87 -15.58 -14.96 -12.11
N GLU A 88 -16.11 -16.09 -11.61
CA GLU A 88 -16.96 -16.11 -10.41
C GLU A 88 -16.16 -16.03 -9.10
N ILE A 89 -14.91 -16.44 -9.15
CA ILE A 89 -13.95 -16.47 -8.03
C ILE A 89 -13.21 -15.13 -8.01
N SER A 90 -13.07 -14.50 -6.82
CA SER A 90 -12.26 -13.28 -6.72
C SER A 90 -10.81 -13.56 -7.14
N PRO A 91 -10.06 -12.56 -7.63
CA PRO A 91 -8.63 -12.73 -7.91
C PRO A 91 -7.85 -13.31 -6.70
N SER A 92 -8.23 -12.92 -5.48
CA SER A 92 -7.64 -13.41 -4.22
C SER A 92 -8.07 -14.82 -3.78
N GLU A 93 -9.21 -15.33 -4.27
CA GLU A 93 -9.70 -16.67 -3.93
C GLU A 93 -9.13 -17.75 -4.86
N LYS A 94 -8.42 -17.37 -5.93
CA LYS A 94 -8.06 -18.25 -7.03
C LYS A 94 -6.80 -19.08 -6.81
N ASP A 95 -5.94 -18.77 -5.84
CA ASP A 95 -4.56 -19.29 -5.83
C ASP A 95 -4.11 -20.05 -4.57
N SER A 96 -3.53 -21.23 -4.80
CA SER A 96 -2.70 -21.96 -3.83
C SER A 96 -1.44 -21.19 -3.41
N ILE A 97 -0.98 -20.24 -4.25
CA ILE A 97 0.15 -19.34 -3.99
C ILE A 97 -0.15 -18.40 -2.82
N ILE A 98 -1.39 -17.93 -2.70
CA ILE A 98 -1.84 -17.05 -1.62
C ILE A 98 -1.76 -17.77 -0.27
N ASN A 99 -2.11 -19.06 -0.22
CA ASN A 99 -1.98 -19.87 1.00
C ASN A 99 -0.53 -20.11 1.43
N ILE A 100 0.39 -20.35 0.49
CA ILE A 100 1.83 -20.49 0.79
C ILE A 100 2.38 -19.16 1.31
N TYR A 101 1.95 -18.06 0.71
CA TYR A 101 2.32 -16.71 1.11
C TYR A 101 1.83 -16.37 2.53
N PHE A 102 0.55 -16.62 2.84
CA PHE A 102 0.02 -16.41 4.18
C PHE A 102 0.75 -17.24 5.23
N LYS A 103 1.09 -18.50 4.93
CA LYS A 103 1.87 -19.34 5.84
C LYS A 103 3.24 -18.72 6.17
N LYS A 104 3.96 -18.20 5.16
CA LYS A 104 5.25 -17.52 5.41
C LYS A 104 5.10 -16.24 6.21
N ILE A 105 4.05 -15.48 5.94
CA ILE A 105 3.73 -14.29 6.71
C ILE A 105 3.42 -14.64 8.16
N GLU A 106 2.67 -15.71 8.42
CA GLU A 106 2.42 -16.23 9.77
C GLU A 106 3.73 -16.68 10.45
N ASP A 107 4.64 -17.34 9.72
CA ASP A 107 5.96 -17.73 10.23
C ASP A 107 6.79 -16.49 10.63
N ILE A 108 6.85 -15.46 9.77
CA ILE A 108 7.50 -14.18 10.08
C ILE A 108 6.82 -13.50 11.27
N ASN A 109 5.49 -13.54 11.32
CA ASN A 109 4.72 -12.93 12.38
C ASN A 109 5.04 -13.54 13.75
N SER A 110 5.10 -14.88 13.82
CA SER A 110 5.44 -15.61 15.05
C SER A 110 6.78 -15.17 15.67
N LYS A 111 7.68 -14.64 14.84
CA LYS A 111 9.01 -14.14 15.23
C LYS A 111 9.06 -12.64 15.55
N LEU A 112 8.17 -11.83 14.96
CA LEU A 112 8.24 -10.35 15.02
C LEU A 112 7.09 -9.68 15.80
N GLY A 113 6.00 -10.41 16.09
CA GLY A 113 4.92 -9.98 16.97
C GLY A 113 3.96 -8.96 16.38
N PHE A 114 3.62 -9.09 15.09
CA PHE A 114 2.60 -8.28 14.44
C PHE A 114 1.18 -8.82 14.66
N ASP A 115 0.22 -7.94 14.81
CA ASP A 115 -1.19 -8.28 14.64
C ASP A 115 -1.52 -8.25 13.14
N ILE A 116 -1.98 -9.36 12.58
CA ILE A 116 -2.28 -9.49 11.14
C ILE A 116 -3.70 -8.99 10.85
N ILE A 117 -3.82 -8.08 9.89
CA ILE A 117 -5.07 -7.60 9.33
C ILE A 117 -5.09 -7.92 7.83
N LEU A 118 -5.99 -8.82 7.45
CA LEU A 118 -6.31 -9.06 6.05
C LEU A 118 -7.35 -8.05 5.60
N LEU A 119 -6.94 -7.15 4.71
CA LEU A 119 -7.79 -6.09 4.19
C LEU A 119 -8.36 -6.54 2.84
N ASN A 120 -9.60 -7.04 2.86
CA ASN A 120 -10.37 -7.27 1.63
C ASN A 120 -11.43 -6.17 1.49
N VAL A 121 -11.25 -5.30 0.50
CA VAL A 121 -12.11 -4.12 0.29
C VAL A 121 -13.03 -4.31 -0.92
N TRP A 122 -12.80 -5.36 -1.71
CA TRP A 122 -13.68 -5.80 -2.79
C TRP A 122 -14.99 -6.32 -2.20
N ASP A 123 -16.03 -5.49 -2.23
CA ASP A 123 -17.37 -5.93 -1.91
C ASP A 123 -18.06 -6.52 -3.15
N LEU A 124 -19.18 -7.21 -2.90
CA LEU A 124 -19.99 -7.82 -3.93
C LEU A 124 -20.46 -6.80 -4.97
N GLU A 125 -20.71 -5.55 -4.57
CA GLU A 125 -21.19 -4.48 -5.46
C GLU A 125 -20.09 -4.07 -6.47
N SER A 126 -18.86 -3.85 -6.01
CA SER A 126 -17.71 -3.56 -6.88
C SER A 126 -17.39 -4.71 -7.83
N ILE A 127 -17.49 -5.96 -7.37
CA ILE A 127 -17.31 -7.15 -8.22
C ILE A 127 -18.41 -7.20 -9.29
N GLN A 128 -19.67 -6.97 -8.91
CA GLN A 128 -20.80 -6.95 -9.83
C GLN A 128 -20.69 -5.78 -10.83
N ALA A 129 -20.21 -4.61 -10.41
CA ALA A 129 -19.99 -3.47 -11.28
C ALA A 129 -19.05 -3.82 -12.45
N ARG A 130 -17.92 -4.48 -12.17
CA ARG A 130 -16.99 -4.96 -13.20
C ARG A 130 -17.63 -5.97 -14.16
N LYS A 131 -18.35 -6.95 -13.61
CA LYS A 131 -19.06 -7.96 -14.39
C LYS A 131 -20.10 -7.34 -15.32
N ASN A 132 -20.89 -6.42 -14.79
CA ASN A 132 -21.95 -5.74 -15.54
C ASN A 132 -21.37 -4.83 -16.62
N PHE A 133 -20.32 -4.08 -16.30
CA PHE A 133 -19.58 -3.25 -17.25
C PHE A 133 -19.09 -4.09 -18.44
N TYR A 134 -18.41 -5.21 -18.17
CA TYR A 134 -17.91 -6.08 -19.24
C TYR A 134 -19.04 -6.72 -20.04
N ARG A 135 -20.06 -7.31 -19.39
CA ARG A 135 -21.20 -7.95 -20.07
C ARG A 135 -21.94 -6.98 -20.98
N LYS A 136 -22.08 -5.72 -20.57
CA LYS A 136 -22.72 -4.66 -21.34
C LYS A 136 -21.90 -4.30 -22.59
N ASN A 137 -20.58 -4.26 -22.46
CA ASN A 137 -19.71 -3.68 -23.49
C ASN A 137 -18.98 -4.71 -24.37
N ARG A 138 -18.96 -6.01 -24.02
CA ARG A 138 -18.21 -7.05 -24.76
C ARG A 138 -18.55 -7.18 -26.25
N GLY A 139 -19.75 -6.76 -26.65
CA GLY A 139 -20.19 -6.76 -28.05
C GLY A 139 -19.95 -5.44 -28.81
N ASP A 140 -19.51 -4.38 -28.12
CA ASP A 140 -19.30 -3.06 -28.70
C ASP A 140 -17.91 -2.98 -29.37
N PRO A 141 -17.84 -2.65 -30.69
CA PRO A 141 -16.57 -2.43 -31.38
C PRO A 141 -15.70 -1.32 -30.75
N ASN A 142 -16.32 -0.27 -30.18
CA ASN A 142 -15.59 0.80 -29.51
C ASN A 142 -14.94 0.31 -28.22
N PHE A 143 -15.64 -0.53 -27.45
CA PHE A 143 -15.07 -1.17 -26.27
C PHE A 143 -13.88 -2.04 -26.64
N LYS A 144 -13.99 -2.86 -27.70
CA LYS A 144 -12.86 -3.66 -28.19
C LYS A 144 -11.64 -2.80 -28.54
N GLN A 145 -11.84 -1.66 -29.21
CA GLN A 145 -10.74 -0.73 -29.50
C GLN A 145 -10.09 -0.17 -28.23
N LYS A 146 -10.90 0.21 -27.22
CA LYS A 146 -10.39 0.66 -25.92
C LYS A 146 -9.55 -0.44 -25.24
N VAL A 147 -10.02 -1.69 -25.27
CA VAL A 147 -9.30 -2.86 -24.74
C VAL A 147 -7.97 -3.06 -25.48
N ASP A 148 -7.99 -3.04 -26.81
CA ASP A 148 -6.78 -3.22 -27.62
C ASP A 148 -5.74 -2.12 -27.36
N LEU A 149 -6.18 -0.87 -27.16
CA LEU A 149 -5.31 0.24 -26.80
C LEU A 149 -4.71 0.06 -25.40
N TYR A 150 -5.51 -0.34 -24.41
CA TYR A 150 -5.02 -0.66 -23.07
C TYR A 150 -3.99 -1.80 -23.10
N ASN A 151 -4.27 -2.88 -23.83
CA ASN A 151 -3.37 -4.02 -23.95
C ASN A 151 -2.02 -3.62 -24.59
N LYS A 152 -2.03 -2.76 -25.60
CA LYS A 152 -0.79 -2.23 -26.20
C LYS A 152 0.04 -1.40 -25.21
N LEU A 153 -0.62 -0.57 -24.39
CA LEU A 153 0.07 0.19 -23.35
C LEU A 153 0.66 -0.76 -22.30
N ASN A 154 -0.12 -1.71 -21.81
CA ASN A 154 0.33 -2.68 -20.83
C ASN A 154 1.52 -3.48 -21.37
N GLN A 155 1.47 -3.94 -22.62
CA GLN A 155 2.60 -4.60 -23.26
C GLN A 155 3.84 -3.70 -23.31
N THR A 156 3.70 -2.42 -23.67
CA THR A 156 4.81 -1.47 -23.69
C THR A 156 5.43 -1.29 -22.31
N ILE A 157 4.60 -1.16 -21.27
CA ILE A 157 5.06 -1.05 -19.88
C ILE A 157 5.75 -2.33 -19.44
N THR A 158 5.18 -3.49 -19.75
CA THR A 158 5.76 -4.81 -19.42
C THR A 158 7.11 -5.01 -20.09
N THR A 159 7.23 -4.69 -21.38
CA THR A 159 8.53 -4.68 -22.09
C THR A 159 9.49 -3.71 -21.44
N LYS A 160 9.03 -2.52 -21.01
CA LYS A 160 9.93 -1.58 -20.34
C LYS A 160 10.45 -2.09 -19.01
N ILE A 161 9.60 -2.75 -18.24
CA ILE A 161 9.97 -3.43 -17.00
C ILE A 161 11.01 -4.52 -17.31
N GLU A 162 10.84 -5.30 -18.39
CA GLU A 162 11.82 -6.32 -18.80
C GLU A 162 13.16 -5.73 -19.23
N GLU A 163 13.16 -4.72 -20.11
CA GLU A 163 14.36 -4.05 -20.62
C GLU A 163 15.22 -3.47 -19.50
N LEU A 164 14.57 -2.92 -18.48
CA LEU A 164 15.22 -2.32 -17.32
C LEU A 164 15.59 -3.37 -16.25
N ASN A 165 15.42 -4.66 -16.56
CA ASN A 165 15.60 -5.80 -15.66
C ASN A 165 14.79 -5.66 -14.36
N LEU A 166 13.64 -5.00 -14.46
CA LEU A 166 12.75 -4.69 -13.34
C LEU A 166 11.77 -5.85 -13.00
N LYS A 167 12.00 -7.08 -13.49
CA LYS A 167 11.05 -8.19 -13.29
C LYS A 167 11.34 -9.12 -12.11
N LYS A 168 12.55 -9.13 -11.54
CA LYS A 168 13.03 -10.32 -10.79
C LYS A 168 13.55 -10.06 -9.39
N ASP A 169 13.38 -8.85 -8.85
CA ASP A 169 13.96 -8.48 -7.56
C ASP A 169 12.95 -7.71 -6.68
N ILE A 170 12.94 -8.02 -5.38
CA ILE A 170 12.15 -7.31 -4.37
C ILE A 170 12.48 -5.83 -4.33
N PHE A 171 13.76 -5.46 -4.52
CA PHE A 171 14.19 -4.06 -4.55
C PHE A 171 13.54 -3.30 -5.70
N THR A 172 13.38 -3.99 -6.81
CA THR A 172 12.88 -3.47 -8.05
C THR A 172 11.36 -3.23 -8.02
N VAL A 173 10.56 -4.19 -7.54
CA VAL A 173 9.11 -4.01 -7.35
C VAL A 173 8.82 -2.92 -6.29
N ASN A 174 9.80 -2.64 -5.44
CA ASN A 174 9.75 -1.57 -4.45
C ASN A 174 10.37 -0.24 -4.90
N SER A 175 10.88 -0.17 -6.14
CA SER A 175 11.47 1.05 -6.69
C SER A 175 10.43 2.09 -7.07
N SER A 176 10.83 3.37 -7.00
CA SER A 176 10.00 4.49 -7.48
C SER A 176 9.73 4.41 -8.98
N LEU A 177 10.64 3.83 -9.76
CA LEU A 177 10.47 3.66 -11.20
C LEU A 177 9.35 2.67 -11.52
N PHE A 178 9.31 1.53 -10.82
CA PHE A 178 8.22 0.57 -10.94
C PHE A 178 6.88 1.20 -10.52
N ASP A 179 6.86 1.94 -9.41
CA ASP A 179 5.68 2.68 -8.94
C ASP A 179 5.16 3.67 -10.00
N ASN A 180 6.05 4.43 -10.63
CA ASN A 180 5.69 5.40 -11.67
C ASN A 180 5.14 4.73 -12.94
N LEU A 181 5.72 3.59 -13.35
CA LEU A 181 5.20 2.83 -14.49
C LEU A 181 3.79 2.30 -14.21
N LYS A 182 3.56 1.79 -12.99
CA LYS A 182 2.22 1.35 -12.56
C LYS A 182 1.24 2.50 -12.40
N GLU A 183 1.72 3.69 -12.04
CA GLU A 183 0.91 4.90 -12.05
C GLU A 183 0.41 5.27 -13.45
N ILE A 184 1.29 5.22 -14.45
CA ILE A 184 0.90 5.50 -15.83
C ILE A 184 -0.16 4.49 -16.30
N GLU A 185 0.05 3.20 -16.03
CA GLU A 185 -0.90 2.15 -16.36
C GLU A 185 -2.28 2.39 -15.71
N GLY A 186 -2.28 2.65 -14.40
CA GLY A 186 -3.50 2.86 -13.61
C GLY A 186 -4.29 4.11 -14.02
N ASN A 187 -3.58 5.21 -14.29
CA ASN A 187 -4.18 6.45 -14.77
C ASN A 187 -4.78 6.29 -16.17
N TYR A 188 -4.11 5.55 -17.06
CA TYR A 188 -4.64 5.27 -18.38
C TYR A 188 -5.88 4.37 -18.32
N PHE A 189 -5.86 3.31 -17.50
CA PHE A 189 -7.04 2.47 -17.31
C PHE A 189 -8.24 3.29 -16.83
N SER A 190 -8.04 4.11 -15.79
CA SER A 190 -9.11 4.91 -15.19
C SER A 190 -9.64 5.98 -16.17
N SER A 191 -8.79 6.53 -17.05
CA SER A 191 -9.23 7.51 -18.05
C SER A 191 -10.04 6.88 -19.19
N VAL A 192 -9.74 5.62 -19.55
CA VAL A 192 -10.41 4.92 -20.65
C VAL A 192 -11.73 4.27 -20.21
N PHE A 193 -11.77 3.74 -18.99
CA PHE A 193 -12.87 2.90 -18.50
C PHE A 193 -13.53 3.40 -17.21
N GLY A 194 -12.88 4.27 -16.43
CA GLY A 194 -13.26 4.55 -15.04
C GLY A 194 -14.65 5.15 -14.87
N GLU A 195 -15.05 6.10 -15.74
CA GLU A 195 -16.38 6.71 -15.69
C GLU A 195 -17.50 5.67 -15.86
N GLU A 196 -17.31 4.71 -16.76
CA GLU A 196 -18.28 3.66 -17.04
C GLU A 196 -18.24 2.51 -16.01
N LEU A 197 -17.08 2.26 -15.42
CA LEU A 197 -16.87 1.23 -14.39
C LEU A 197 -17.43 1.62 -13.02
N GLY A 198 -17.47 2.92 -12.69
CA GLY A 198 -17.97 3.41 -11.41
C GLY A 198 -17.25 2.75 -10.22
N LEU A 199 -18.00 2.01 -9.40
CA LEU A 199 -17.48 1.31 -8.21
C LEU A 199 -16.46 0.20 -8.53
N GLY A 200 -16.39 -0.24 -9.80
CA GLY A 200 -15.41 -1.22 -10.27
C GLY A 200 -14.07 -0.60 -10.70
N ASP A 201 -13.96 0.73 -10.74
CA ASP A 201 -12.75 1.42 -11.17
C ASP A 201 -11.62 1.25 -10.15
N TYR A 202 -10.37 1.17 -10.64
CA TYR A 202 -9.21 1.07 -9.77
C TYR A 202 -9.09 2.27 -8.85
N LYS A 203 -9.30 3.50 -9.36
CA LYS A 203 -9.17 4.71 -8.53
C LYS A 203 -10.13 4.70 -7.34
N TYR A 204 -11.37 4.24 -7.55
CA TYR A 204 -12.36 4.10 -6.48
C TYR A 204 -11.87 3.11 -5.42
N MET A 205 -11.43 1.93 -5.84
CA MET A 205 -10.99 0.86 -4.95
C MET A 205 -9.71 1.23 -4.19
N ASN A 206 -8.77 1.90 -4.84
CA ASN A 206 -7.51 2.32 -4.21
C ASN A 206 -7.74 3.39 -3.16
N LYS A 207 -8.68 4.31 -3.40
CA LYS A 207 -9.12 5.24 -2.38
C LYS A 207 -9.70 4.49 -1.18
N LYS A 208 -10.59 3.52 -1.41
CA LYS A 208 -11.22 2.73 -0.34
C LYS A 208 -10.20 1.95 0.49
N TYR A 209 -9.21 1.31 -0.16
CA TYR A 209 -8.07 0.68 0.50
C TYR A 209 -7.26 1.67 1.34
N THR A 210 -6.89 2.80 0.74
CA THR A 210 -6.05 3.81 1.39
C THR A 210 -6.74 4.44 2.59
N ASP A 211 -8.03 4.77 2.46
CA ASP A 211 -8.83 5.34 3.54
C ASP A 211 -8.94 4.34 4.71
N LYS A 212 -9.14 3.05 4.43
CA LYS A 212 -9.20 2.01 5.48
C LYS A 212 -7.85 1.76 6.15
N ILE A 213 -6.75 1.80 5.40
CA ILE A 213 -5.40 1.72 5.96
C ILE A 213 -5.12 2.92 6.87
N LEU A 214 -5.50 4.12 6.46
CA LEU A 214 -5.35 5.33 7.30
C LEU A 214 -6.18 5.24 8.58
N GLU A 215 -7.40 4.71 8.51
CA GLU A 215 -8.23 4.44 9.67
C GLU A 215 -7.51 3.51 10.66
N ILE A 216 -7.00 2.37 10.18
CA ILE A 216 -6.23 1.41 10.99
C ILE A 216 -5.00 2.07 11.63
N ILE A 217 -4.21 2.83 10.86
CA ILE A 217 -3.03 3.53 11.35
C ILE A 217 -3.38 4.52 12.47
N ASN A 218 -4.53 5.20 12.36
CA ASN A 218 -4.96 6.20 13.33
C ASN A 218 -5.55 5.57 14.60
N GLU A 219 -6.25 4.46 14.49
CA GLU A 219 -6.86 3.74 15.61
C GLU A 219 -5.81 2.99 16.44
N ASP A 220 -4.75 2.49 15.81
CA ASP A 220 -3.81 1.55 16.43
C ASP A 220 -2.34 2.00 16.36
N LYS A 221 -2.04 3.15 16.96
CA LYS A 221 -0.67 3.69 17.01
C LYS A 221 0.28 2.96 17.97
N LYS A 222 -0.19 1.93 18.69
CA LYS A 222 0.56 1.29 19.79
C LYS A 222 0.99 -0.14 19.52
N ARG A 223 0.31 -0.85 18.61
CA ARG A 223 0.63 -2.24 18.29
C ARG A 223 1.39 -2.32 16.97
N LYS A 224 2.27 -3.31 16.89
CA LYS A 224 2.88 -3.68 15.62
C LYS A 224 1.80 -4.32 14.77
N THR A 225 1.46 -3.69 13.65
CA THR A 225 0.37 -4.17 12.77
C THR A 225 0.91 -4.56 11.41
N LEU A 226 0.52 -5.73 10.91
CA LEU A 226 0.75 -6.17 9.54
C LEU A 226 -0.56 -6.07 8.77
N ILE A 227 -0.61 -5.21 7.75
CA ILE A 227 -1.76 -5.07 6.86
C ILE A 227 -1.43 -5.75 5.53
N ILE A 228 -2.26 -6.69 5.11
CA ILE A 228 -2.17 -7.33 3.79
C ILE A 228 -3.33 -6.82 2.94
N TYR A 229 -3.07 -6.31 1.75
CA TYR A 229 -4.09 -5.70 0.90
C TYR A 229 -3.97 -6.12 -0.58
N ASP A 230 -5.12 -6.24 -1.25
CA ASP A 230 -5.23 -6.62 -2.66
C ASP A 230 -5.48 -5.39 -3.55
N SER A 231 -4.44 -4.57 -3.74
CA SER A 231 -4.45 -3.51 -4.75
C SER A 231 -3.12 -3.40 -5.48
N ASN A 232 -3.21 -3.27 -6.80
CA ASN A 232 -2.08 -3.16 -7.72
C ASN A 232 -1.54 -1.74 -7.87
N GLN A 233 -1.98 -0.80 -7.03
CA GLN A 233 -1.59 0.61 -7.12
C GLN A 233 -0.97 1.11 -5.81
N LYS A 234 0.06 0.38 -5.33
CA LYS A 234 0.90 0.75 -4.19
C LYS A 234 1.35 2.22 -4.20
N TYR A 235 1.57 2.79 -5.38
CA TYR A 235 1.98 4.19 -5.54
C TYR A 235 0.99 5.21 -4.95
N GLU A 236 -0.33 5.00 -5.09
CA GLU A 236 -1.37 5.88 -4.52
C GLU A 236 -1.30 5.86 -3.00
N LEU A 237 -1.22 4.66 -2.43
CA LEU A 237 -1.10 4.45 -0.99
C LEU A 237 0.13 5.19 -0.45
N ILE A 238 1.28 5.04 -1.11
CA ILE A 238 2.49 5.72 -0.67
C ILE A 238 2.33 7.24 -0.75
N LYS A 239 1.81 7.79 -1.86
CA LYS A 239 1.59 9.25 -1.99
C LYS A 239 0.72 9.80 -0.86
N ARG A 240 -0.36 9.09 -0.53
CA ARG A 240 -1.29 9.49 0.52
C ARG A 240 -0.64 9.43 1.91
N LEU A 241 0.08 8.34 2.21
CA LEU A 241 0.74 8.18 3.50
C LEU A 241 1.90 9.17 3.69
N THR A 242 2.69 9.43 2.65
CA THR A 242 3.77 10.43 2.68
C THR A 242 3.22 11.85 2.89
N SER A 243 1.99 12.12 2.45
CA SER A 243 1.34 13.42 2.67
C SER A 243 0.83 13.62 4.11
N SER A 244 0.85 12.58 4.94
CA SER A 244 0.35 12.65 6.31
C SER A 244 1.46 13.09 7.28
N PRO A 245 1.27 14.16 8.06
CA PRO A 245 2.35 14.74 8.88
C PRO A 245 2.84 13.80 9.98
N ASP A 246 1.96 12.92 10.48
CA ASP A 246 2.22 12.02 11.61
C ASP A 246 2.77 10.66 11.18
N ILE A 247 2.97 10.45 9.87
CA ILE A 247 3.43 9.18 9.32
C ILE A 247 4.83 9.37 8.75
N ASN A 248 5.72 8.42 9.07
CA ASN A 248 7.01 8.28 8.42
C ASN A 248 6.95 7.05 7.51
N VAL A 249 6.85 7.26 6.20
CA VAL A 249 6.84 6.17 5.22
C VAL A 249 8.26 5.70 4.96
N ILE A 250 8.50 4.41 5.13
CA ILE A 250 9.75 3.73 4.89
C ILE A 250 9.54 2.80 3.69
N ARG A 251 10.46 2.83 2.73
CA ARG A 251 10.46 1.97 1.56
C ARG A 251 11.70 1.07 1.57
N VAL A 252 11.63 -0.08 0.90
CA VAL A 252 12.85 -0.81 0.54
C VAL A 252 13.70 0.12 -0.32
N MET A 253 14.91 0.45 0.14
CA MET A 253 15.93 1.01 -0.74
C MET A 253 16.93 -0.11 -1.01
N SER A 254 17.31 -0.30 -2.28
CA SER A 254 18.47 -1.13 -2.60
C SER A 254 19.66 -0.54 -1.83
N GLY A 255 20.30 -1.36 -1.00
CA GLY A 255 21.54 -0.95 -0.34
C GLY A 255 22.56 -0.57 -1.40
N GLU A 256 23.14 0.62 -1.26
CA GLU A 256 24.49 0.89 -1.76
C GLU A 256 25.51 0.11 -0.91
#